data_AF-A0A858RQT2-F1
#
_entry.id   AF-A0A858RQT2-F1
#
_cell.length_a   1.000
_cell.length_b   1.000
_cell.length_c   1.000
_cell.angle_alpha   90.00
_cell.angle_beta   90.00
_cell.angle_gamma   90.00
#
_symmetry.space_group_name_H-M   'P 1'
#
loop_
_entity.id
_entity.type
_entity.pdbx_description
1 polymer ?
#
loop_
_entity_poly.entity_id
_entity_poly.type
_entity_poly.pdbx_seq_one_letter_code
_entity_poly.pdbx_strand_id
1 'polypeptide(L)'
;MSDLLNIEGIGAQEVELLQATGWTDLQSVAKADVDLLTRELEAANNMLKIVPRAPERRKVERWVASAAHLLDPAGVVASRPLRSKAVVSSLGKETPGGKPAKVKRRSGTSAPAPVSDAASDELPLMASVAAEDLTDLAGEEGLRSVSGEVNYEADPEVQEMLAIAPLAIPIPARTLAEKGISPGEIAVAALMNHASGDLDVRVAVPKTDRKDIPDAPVGSRRSETLSSVQVSDVGFTMGRRGFDPGKVRTIEDAQGDAPPVRASSSKQGMMDERIALLRSPRPETNKGRKPGSKFYIRGVLHDQPLKVWFGGLFAVLLQLSVPLAVIAAPLLILSNENPEKFNWVPKWIIGFPIALPILGLLYVLVSARAKCRVCAQRLYVPKHCLKNRKAHHLPFLGHIGALALHVMTFKWFNCTFCGTSIRIKK
;
A
#
# COMPACT_ATOMS: atom_id res chain seq x y z
N MET A 1 33.73 15.37 -15.76
CA MET A 1 32.67 14.91 -16.71
C MET A 1 32.41 13.45 -16.39
N SER A 2 31.21 12.91 -16.63
CA SER A 2 30.88 11.54 -16.22
C SER A 2 31.74 10.50 -16.95
N ASP A 3 32.38 9.58 -16.22
CA ASP A 3 33.24 8.53 -16.82
C ASP A 3 32.47 7.60 -17.78
N LEU A 4 31.14 7.54 -17.62
CA LEU A 4 30.21 6.89 -18.54
C LEU A 4 30.35 7.38 -19.99
N LEU A 5 30.80 8.62 -20.24
CA LEU A 5 31.02 9.15 -21.59
C LEU A 5 32.17 8.46 -22.35
N ASN A 6 33.00 7.68 -21.65
CA ASN A 6 34.07 6.89 -22.28
C ASN A 6 33.56 5.55 -22.84
N ILE A 7 32.32 5.14 -22.54
CA ILE A 7 31.70 3.91 -23.05
C ILE A 7 31.45 4.04 -24.56
N GLU A 8 31.83 3.03 -25.34
CA GLU A 8 31.73 3.09 -26.79
C GLU A 8 30.28 3.19 -27.27
N GLY A 9 29.99 4.22 -28.08
CA GLY A 9 28.68 4.39 -28.71
C GLY A 9 27.56 4.86 -27.77
N ILE A 10 27.88 5.52 -26.65
CA ILE A 10 26.90 6.25 -25.83
C ILE A 10 26.91 7.76 -26.13
N GLY A 11 25.74 8.37 -26.24
CA GLY A 11 25.58 9.83 -26.36
C GLY A 11 25.22 10.49 -25.02
N ALA A 12 25.34 11.82 -24.95
CA ALA A 12 25.07 12.59 -23.72
C ALA A 12 23.65 12.36 -23.15
N GLN A 13 22.63 12.29 -24.01
CA GLN A 13 21.23 11.98 -23.61
C GLN A 13 21.07 10.57 -23.03
N GLU A 14 21.93 9.65 -23.40
CA GLU A 14 21.87 8.24 -22.97
C GLU A 14 22.63 8.05 -21.65
N VAL A 15 23.68 8.84 -21.41
CA VAL A 15 24.29 9.03 -20.08
C VAL A 15 23.31 9.71 -19.11
N GLU A 16 22.57 10.74 -19.55
CA GLU A 16 21.52 11.37 -18.74
C GLU A 16 20.41 10.36 -18.37
N LEU A 17 20.00 9.51 -19.31
CA LEU A 17 19.03 8.44 -19.05
C LEU A 17 19.56 7.39 -18.04
N LEU A 18 20.82 6.96 -18.15
CA LEU A 18 21.46 6.06 -17.17
C LEU A 18 21.49 6.68 -15.76
N GLN A 19 21.91 7.94 -15.65
CA GLN A 19 21.93 8.68 -14.39
C GLN A 19 20.52 8.85 -13.82
N ALA A 20 19.51 9.10 -14.64
CA ALA A 20 18.10 9.17 -14.23
C ALA A 20 17.53 7.82 -13.74
N THR A 21 18.10 6.69 -14.17
CA THR A 21 17.83 5.34 -13.61
C THR A 21 18.68 4.98 -12.39
N GLY A 22 19.65 5.82 -11.98
CA GLY A 22 20.54 5.55 -10.84
C GLY A 22 21.84 4.81 -11.19
N TRP A 23 22.06 4.49 -12.46
CA TRP A 23 23.30 3.84 -12.95
C TRP A 23 24.36 4.91 -13.23
N THR A 24 24.91 5.52 -12.17
CA THR A 24 25.86 6.64 -12.27
C THR A 24 27.30 6.23 -12.59
N ASP A 25 27.68 5.01 -12.23
CA ASP A 25 29.08 4.61 -12.11
C ASP A 25 29.44 3.52 -13.13
N LEU A 26 30.64 3.57 -13.71
CA LEU A 26 31.12 2.59 -14.69
C LEU A 26 31.07 1.14 -14.16
N GLN A 27 31.41 0.93 -12.89
CA GLN A 27 31.31 -0.37 -12.22
C GLN A 27 29.88 -0.87 -12.04
N SER A 28 28.90 0.03 -11.94
CA SER A 28 27.49 -0.37 -11.82
C SER A 28 27.00 -0.92 -13.17
N VAL A 29 27.24 -0.19 -14.27
CA VAL A 29 26.88 -0.61 -15.63
C VAL A 29 27.57 -1.92 -16.02
N ALA A 30 28.86 -2.08 -15.73
CA ALA A 30 29.62 -3.29 -16.06
C ALA A 30 29.16 -4.56 -15.31
N LYS A 31 28.46 -4.42 -14.18
CA LYS A 31 27.92 -5.53 -13.37
C LYS A 31 26.40 -5.71 -13.53
N ALA A 32 25.75 -4.87 -14.34
CA ALA A 32 24.29 -4.88 -14.51
C ALA A 32 23.81 -6.09 -15.31
N ASP A 33 22.66 -6.65 -14.92
CA ASP A 33 21.92 -7.58 -15.78
C ASP A 33 21.31 -6.81 -16.97
N VAL A 34 21.56 -7.31 -18.18
CA VAL A 34 21.18 -6.66 -19.45
C VAL A 34 19.65 -6.52 -19.59
N ASP A 35 18.88 -7.51 -19.16
CA ASP A 35 17.42 -7.50 -19.29
C ASP A 35 16.76 -6.61 -18.24
N LEU A 36 17.31 -6.57 -17.02
CA LEU A 36 16.93 -5.61 -15.99
C LEU A 36 17.22 -4.17 -16.45
N LEU A 37 18.46 -3.89 -16.86
CA LEU A 37 18.91 -2.56 -17.28
C LEU A 37 18.12 -2.06 -18.50
N THR A 38 17.89 -2.89 -19.51
CA THR A 38 17.07 -2.53 -20.68
C THR A 38 15.64 -2.16 -20.27
N ARG A 39 15.04 -2.92 -19.34
CA ARG A 39 13.68 -2.68 -18.84
C ARG A 39 13.57 -1.41 -17.99
N GLU A 40 14.58 -1.10 -17.18
CA GLU A 40 14.63 0.14 -16.40
C GLU A 40 14.82 1.37 -17.29
N LEU A 41 15.72 1.31 -18.27
CA LEU A 41 15.92 2.36 -19.26
C LEU A 41 14.66 2.62 -20.10
N GLU A 42 13.94 1.56 -20.51
CA GLU A 42 12.64 1.71 -21.18
C GLU A 42 11.59 2.34 -20.26
N ALA A 43 11.49 1.91 -19.00
CA ALA A 43 10.52 2.46 -18.05
C ALA A 43 10.79 3.94 -17.73
N ALA A 44 12.05 4.32 -17.53
CA ALA A 44 12.46 5.70 -17.30
C ALA A 44 12.26 6.57 -18.53
N ASN A 45 12.64 6.10 -19.73
CA ASN A 45 12.47 6.90 -20.94
C ASN A 45 11.00 7.09 -21.33
N ASN A 46 10.13 6.11 -21.06
CA ASN A 46 8.68 6.28 -21.21
C ASN A 46 8.09 7.34 -20.26
N MET A 47 8.72 7.57 -19.10
CA MET A 47 8.30 8.56 -18.11
C MET A 47 8.89 9.96 -18.37
N LEU A 48 10.17 10.04 -18.72
CA LEU A 48 10.96 11.28 -18.79
C LEU A 48 11.18 11.80 -20.21
N LYS A 49 11.13 10.92 -21.23
CA LYS A 49 11.33 11.23 -22.66
C LYS A 49 12.65 11.94 -22.99
N ILE A 50 13.73 11.53 -22.33
CA ILE A 50 15.09 12.06 -22.52
C ILE A 50 15.62 11.72 -23.92
N VAL A 51 15.37 10.49 -24.39
CA VAL A 51 15.84 9.98 -25.70
C VAL A 51 14.61 9.73 -26.60
N PRO A 52 14.62 10.10 -27.90
CA PRO A 52 13.46 9.95 -28.79
C PRO A 52 12.92 8.51 -28.93
N ARG A 53 13.76 7.50 -28.71
CA ARG A 53 13.40 6.07 -28.66
C ARG A 53 14.27 5.41 -27.58
N ALA A 54 13.71 4.48 -26.80
CA ALA A 54 14.48 3.73 -25.81
C ALA A 54 15.60 2.90 -26.50
N PRO A 55 16.78 2.72 -25.85
CA PRO A 55 17.88 1.96 -26.43
C PRO A 55 17.49 0.48 -26.58
N GLU A 56 17.76 -0.11 -27.74
CA GLU A 56 17.53 -1.54 -27.97
C GLU A 56 18.52 -2.38 -27.15
N ARG A 57 18.11 -3.59 -26.74
CA ARG A 57 18.92 -4.54 -25.94
C ARG A 57 20.36 -4.70 -26.47
N ARG A 58 20.53 -4.82 -27.80
CA ARG A 58 21.84 -4.91 -28.49
C ARG A 58 22.72 -3.67 -28.42
N LYS A 59 22.20 -2.53 -27.97
CA LYS A 59 22.99 -1.34 -27.62
C LYS A 59 23.42 -1.40 -26.15
N VAL A 60 22.50 -1.77 -25.25
CA VAL A 60 22.77 -1.99 -23.82
C VAL A 60 23.82 -3.10 -23.61
N GLU A 61 23.72 -4.22 -24.31
CA GLU A 61 24.71 -5.32 -24.32
C GLU A 61 26.14 -4.81 -24.63
N ARG A 62 26.28 -3.89 -25.60
CA ARG A 62 27.57 -3.29 -25.96
C ARG A 62 28.06 -2.27 -24.94
N TRP A 63 27.16 -1.49 -24.32
CA TRP A 63 27.53 -0.59 -23.23
C TRP A 63 28.06 -1.35 -22.01
N VAL A 64 27.42 -2.46 -21.61
CA VAL A 64 27.87 -3.32 -20.50
C VAL A 64 29.24 -3.94 -20.84
N ALA A 65 29.42 -4.49 -22.05
CA ALA A 65 30.69 -5.07 -22.47
C ALA A 65 31.83 -4.03 -22.56
N SER A 66 31.56 -2.83 -23.08
CA SER A 66 32.53 -1.73 -23.16
C SER A 66 32.88 -1.20 -21.76
N ALA A 67 31.91 -1.04 -20.86
CA ALA A 67 32.15 -0.67 -19.47
C ALA A 67 33.01 -1.71 -18.72
N ALA A 68 32.80 -3.01 -18.98
CA ALA A 68 33.64 -4.07 -18.41
C ALA A 68 35.08 -4.02 -18.95
N HIS A 69 35.27 -3.85 -20.26
CA HIS A 69 36.59 -3.71 -20.88
C HIS A 69 37.36 -2.45 -20.40
N LEU A 70 36.65 -1.37 -20.07
CA LEU A 70 37.25 -0.16 -19.50
C LEU A 70 37.68 -0.33 -18.02
N LEU A 71 37.19 -1.35 -17.33
CA LEU A 71 37.57 -1.67 -15.94
C LEU A 71 38.67 -2.74 -15.86
N ASP A 72 38.65 -3.72 -16.75
CA ASP A 72 39.71 -4.72 -16.90
C ASP A 72 40.12 -4.85 -18.39
N PRO A 73 41.06 -4.01 -18.87
CA PRO A 73 41.63 -4.13 -20.21
C PRO A 73 42.65 -5.28 -20.32
N ALA A 74 42.93 -6.02 -19.25
CA ALA A 74 43.82 -7.19 -19.25
C ALA A 74 43.07 -8.53 -19.37
N GLY A 75 41.76 -8.55 -19.09
CA GLY A 75 40.85 -9.63 -19.42
C GLY A 75 41.00 -10.90 -18.58
N VAL A 76 41.08 -10.77 -17.25
CA VAL A 76 41.39 -11.88 -16.32
C VAL A 76 40.21 -12.24 -15.39
N VAL A 77 38.99 -12.22 -15.91
CA VAL A 77 37.82 -12.86 -15.27
C VAL A 77 37.05 -13.72 -16.27
N ALA A 78 37.03 -15.04 -16.04
CA ALA A 78 36.32 -15.98 -16.90
C ALA A 78 34.79 -15.83 -16.77
N SER A 79 34.11 -15.62 -17.90
CA SER A 79 32.66 -15.57 -17.99
C SER A 79 32.04 -16.95 -17.74
N ARG A 80 31.46 -17.15 -16.56
CA ARG A 80 30.78 -18.39 -16.15
C ARG A 80 29.26 -18.26 -16.40
N PRO A 81 28.70 -18.81 -17.50
CA PRO A 81 27.29 -18.64 -17.80
C PRO A 81 26.41 -19.43 -16.83
N LEU A 82 25.56 -18.73 -16.06
CA LEU A 82 24.51 -19.36 -15.26
C LEU A 82 23.41 -19.88 -16.17
N ARG A 83 23.53 -21.16 -16.54
CA ARG A 83 22.59 -21.93 -17.36
C ARG A 83 21.23 -22.01 -16.69
N SER A 84 20.31 -21.12 -17.07
CA SER A 84 18.92 -21.15 -16.62
C SER A 84 18.24 -22.47 -17.03
N LYS A 85 17.50 -23.08 -16.09
CA LYS A 85 16.70 -24.28 -16.38
C LYS A 85 15.50 -23.89 -17.24
N ALA A 86 15.39 -24.48 -18.42
CA ALA A 86 14.19 -24.34 -19.24
C ALA A 86 13.02 -25.09 -18.57
N VAL A 87 12.04 -24.35 -18.06
CA VAL A 87 10.71 -24.89 -17.78
C VAL A 87 9.91 -24.80 -19.07
N VAL A 88 9.58 -25.95 -19.65
CA VAL A 88 8.72 -26.02 -20.83
C VAL A 88 7.29 -25.72 -20.40
N SER A 89 6.71 -24.63 -20.92
CA SER A 89 5.26 -24.45 -20.98
C SER A 89 4.92 -23.76 -22.29
N SER A 90 3.94 -24.32 -23.00
CA SER A 90 3.56 -23.92 -24.34
C SER A 90 2.48 -22.84 -24.33
N LEU A 91 2.51 -21.94 -25.33
CA LEU A 91 1.27 -21.46 -25.94
C LEU A 91 1.48 -21.01 -27.39
N GLY A 92 0.39 -21.01 -28.15
CA GLY A 92 0.40 -20.93 -29.61
C GLY A 92 0.85 -19.60 -30.20
N LYS A 93 1.38 -19.69 -31.42
CA LYS A 93 1.76 -18.57 -32.29
C LYS A 93 0.66 -18.37 -33.34
N GLU A 94 -0.12 -17.30 -33.25
CA GLU A 94 -1.06 -16.89 -34.31
C GLU A 94 -0.52 -15.69 -35.11
N THR A 95 -0.68 -15.75 -36.43
CA THR A 95 -0.50 -14.63 -37.37
C THR A 95 -1.59 -14.70 -38.45
N PRO A 96 -2.03 -13.57 -39.02
CA PRO A 96 -3.39 -13.45 -39.57
C PRO A 96 -3.52 -13.70 -41.08
N GLY A 97 -4.71 -14.13 -41.51
CA GLY A 97 -5.16 -14.03 -42.91
C GLY A 97 -6.28 -15.00 -43.27
N GLY A 98 -7.38 -14.51 -43.87
CA GLY A 98 -8.42 -15.37 -44.47
C GLY A 98 -9.86 -15.10 -44.02
N LYS A 99 -10.63 -14.40 -44.86
CA LYS A 99 -12.11 -14.42 -44.89
C LYS A 99 -12.55 -15.10 -46.21
N PRO A 100 -13.83 -15.45 -46.41
CA PRO A 100 -14.70 -16.20 -45.51
C PRO A 100 -15.46 -17.33 -46.26
N ALA A 101 -16.00 -18.34 -45.56
CA ALA A 101 -16.91 -19.32 -46.17
C ALA A 101 -18.16 -19.57 -45.30
N LYS A 102 -19.28 -19.94 -45.96
CA LYS A 102 -20.58 -20.29 -45.36
C LYS A 102 -20.65 -21.79 -45.03
N VAL A 103 -21.83 -22.19 -44.54
CA VAL A 103 -22.38 -23.57 -44.41
C VAL A 103 -22.05 -24.22 -43.05
N LYS A 104 -22.95 -24.79 -42.23
CA LYS A 104 -24.44 -24.83 -42.03
C LYS A 104 -24.81 -26.28 -41.65
N ARG A 105 -25.32 -26.50 -40.43
CA ARG A 105 -25.93 -27.78 -39.94
C ARG A 105 -24.91 -28.94 -39.81
N ARG A 106 -25.15 -30.05 -39.09
CA ARG A 106 -26.24 -30.50 -38.15
C ARG A 106 -25.60 -31.53 -37.16
N SER A 107 -25.92 -31.53 -35.87
CA SER A 107 -26.80 -32.50 -35.13
C SER A 107 -26.55 -34.01 -35.33
N GLY A 108 -26.54 -34.78 -34.23
CA GLY A 108 -26.40 -36.26 -34.19
C GLY A 108 -25.03 -36.65 -33.63
N THR A 109 -24.84 -37.27 -32.46
CA THR A 109 -25.70 -38.03 -31.51
C THR A 109 -25.99 -39.48 -31.92
N SER A 110 -25.09 -40.40 -31.54
CA SER A 110 -25.45 -41.76 -31.07
C SER A 110 -24.24 -42.52 -30.51
N ALA A 111 -24.47 -43.26 -29.41
CA ALA A 111 -23.73 -44.46 -28.98
C ALA A 111 -24.73 -45.65 -29.09
N PRO A 112 -24.43 -46.92 -28.70
CA PRO A 112 -23.23 -47.48 -28.08
C PRO A 112 -22.72 -48.83 -28.70
N ALA A 113 -21.91 -49.54 -27.90
CA ALA A 113 -21.39 -50.94 -27.90
C ALA A 113 -22.37 -52.07 -28.34
N PRO A 114 -22.06 -53.41 -28.22
CA PRO A 114 -20.84 -54.15 -27.79
C PRO A 114 -20.22 -55.00 -28.95
N VAL A 115 -19.58 -56.20 -28.89
CA VAL A 115 -19.41 -57.32 -27.92
C VAL A 115 -18.15 -58.17 -28.25
N SER A 116 -17.64 -58.95 -27.27
CA SER A 116 -16.90 -60.25 -27.37
C SER A 116 -15.57 -60.35 -28.16
N ASP A 117 -14.63 -61.29 -27.97
CA ASP A 117 -14.10 -62.15 -26.86
C ASP A 117 -12.76 -62.79 -27.42
N ALA A 118 -11.92 -63.65 -26.82
CA ALA A 118 -11.95 -64.52 -25.62
C ALA A 118 -10.51 -64.84 -25.09
N ALA A 119 -10.41 -65.84 -24.19
CA ALA A 119 -9.34 -66.84 -23.90
C ALA A 119 -7.97 -66.83 -24.64
N SER A 120 -6.85 -67.32 -24.06
CA SER A 120 -6.47 -67.75 -22.68
C SER A 120 -4.90 -67.84 -22.61
N ASP A 121 -4.20 -67.96 -21.47
CA ASP A 121 -4.05 -69.16 -20.62
C ASP A 121 -3.50 -68.85 -19.18
N GLU A 122 -3.55 -69.90 -18.36
CA GLU A 122 -3.29 -70.06 -16.91
C GLU A 122 -1.79 -70.11 -16.49
N LEU A 123 -1.31 -70.07 -15.22
CA LEU A 123 -1.80 -69.68 -13.86
C LEU A 123 -0.53 -69.31 -12.96
N PRO A 124 -0.35 -69.58 -11.63
CA PRO A 124 -0.33 -68.48 -10.64
C PRO A 124 0.80 -68.49 -9.56
N LEU A 125 0.95 -67.40 -8.77
CA LEU A 125 0.86 -67.47 -7.28
C LEU A 125 0.80 -66.10 -6.55
N MET A 126 -0.03 -66.10 -5.50
CA MET A 126 -0.11 -65.27 -4.27
C MET A 126 1.19 -64.55 -3.81
N ALA A 127 1.20 -63.42 -3.09
CA ALA A 127 0.19 -62.43 -2.61
C ALA A 127 0.99 -61.17 -2.16
N SER A 128 0.46 -59.96 -1.95
CA SER A 128 -0.71 -59.55 -1.15
C SER A 128 -1.32 -58.20 -1.60
N VAL A 129 -2.40 -57.76 -0.93
CA VAL A 129 -3.30 -56.67 -1.37
C VAL A 129 -3.44 -55.57 -0.30
N ALA A 130 -3.80 -54.35 -0.76
CA ALA A 130 -4.29 -53.18 -0.03
C ALA A 130 -3.27 -52.27 0.70
N ALA A 131 -2.98 -51.10 0.09
CA ALA A 131 -2.60 -49.86 0.79
C ALA A 131 -2.74 -48.55 -0.06
N GLU A 132 -3.55 -48.50 -1.12
CA GLU A 132 -3.70 -47.29 -1.99
C GLU A 132 -5.16 -46.81 -2.13
N ASP A 133 -5.92 -46.75 -1.03
CA ASP A 133 -7.17 -45.97 -0.96
C ASP A 133 -7.55 -45.66 0.50
N LEU A 134 -7.11 -44.50 1.05
CA LEU A 134 -7.67 -43.88 2.29
C LEU A 134 -7.07 -42.51 2.74
N THR A 135 -6.36 -41.75 1.88
CA THR A 135 -5.71 -40.48 2.27
C THR A 135 -6.47 -39.22 1.82
N ASP A 136 -7.75 -39.09 2.21
CA ASP A 136 -8.56 -37.88 1.91
C ASP A 136 -9.50 -37.45 3.06
N LEU A 137 -9.35 -38.02 4.27
CA LEU A 137 -10.19 -37.76 5.44
C LEU A 137 -9.40 -37.50 6.75
N ALA A 138 -8.21 -36.89 6.64
CA ALA A 138 -7.44 -36.38 7.79
C ALA A 138 -7.48 -34.84 7.82
N GLY A 139 -8.34 -34.26 8.66
CA GLY A 139 -8.50 -32.80 8.78
C GLY A 139 -7.31 -32.08 9.44
N GLU A 140 -7.29 -30.74 9.34
CA GLU A 140 -6.20 -29.86 9.78
C GLU A 140 -5.76 -30.01 11.25
N GLU A 141 -6.57 -30.66 12.09
CA GLU A 141 -6.22 -30.95 13.49
C GLU A 141 -5.17 -32.07 13.62
N GLY A 142 -5.13 -33.02 12.68
CA GLY A 142 -4.19 -34.14 12.69
C GLY A 142 -2.73 -33.75 12.46
N LEU A 143 -2.48 -32.62 11.77
CA LEU A 143 -1.12 -32.08 11.58
C LEU A 143 -0.60 -31.31 12.80
N ARG A 144 -1.49 -30.82 13.67
CA ARG A 144 -1.12 -29.97 14.82
C ARG A 144 -0.54 -30.74 16.01
N SER A 145 -0.77 -32.05 16.10
CA SER A 145 -0.26 -32.89 17.18
C SER A 145 1.21 -33.30 17.01
N VAL A 146 1.80 -33.06 15.83
CA VAL A 146 3.19 -33.43 15.50
C VAL A 146 4.15 -32.24 15.60
N SER A 147 3.67 -31.01 15.41
CA SER A 147 4.46 -29.79 15.58
C SER A 147 4.41 -29.29 17.03
N GLY A 148 5.41 -29.65 17.84
CA GLY A 148 5.63 -29.03 19.15
C GLY A 148 5.99 -27.54 19.06
N GLU A 149 6.05 -26.86 20.20
CA GLU A 149 6.44 -25.45 20.29
C GLU A 149 7.96 -25.29 20.06
N VAL A 150 8.37 -25.14 18.79
CA VAL A 150 9.78 -25.06 18.39
C VAL A 150 10.37 -23.71 18.82
N ASN A 151 11.16 -23.70 19.89
CA ASN A 151 11.90 -22.52 20.33
C ASN A 151 13.24 -22.39 19.59
N TYR A 152 13.22 -21.66 18.47
CA TYR A 152 14.41 -21.37 17.67
C TYR A 152 15.48 -20.52 18.38
N GLU A 153 15.19 -19.89 19.52
CA GLU A 153 16.21 -19.17 20.31
C GLU A 153 17.23 -20.12 20.97
N ALA A 154 16.90 -21.41 21.10
CA ALA A 154 17.77 -22.45 21.61
C ALA A 154 18.54 -23.22 20.51
N ASP A 155 18.34 -22.88 19.24
CA ASP A 155 19.00 -23.54 18.12
C ASP A 155 20.43 -23.01 17.94
N PRO A 156 21.48 -23.87 17.94
CA PRO A 156 22.86 -23.44 17.82
C PRO A 156 23.17 -22.71 16.51
N GLU A 157 22.51 -23.05 15.39
CA GLU A 157 22.73 -22.39 14.09
C GLU A 157 22.15 -20.96 14.10
N VAL A 158 21.03 -20.75 14.81
CA VAL A 158 20.44 -19.42 15.05
C VAL A 158 21.30 -18.61 16.03
N GLN A 159 21.85 -19.24 17.08
CA GLN A 159 22.74 -18.55 18.03
C GLN A 159 24.06 -18.12 17.38
N GLU A 160 24.67 -18.94 16.51
CA GLU A 160 25.86 -18.55 15.75
C GLU A 160 25.55 -17.39 14.77
N MET A 161 24.41 -17.44 14.08
CA MET A 161 23.94 -16.34 13.23
C MET A 161 23.74 -15.03 14.03
N LEU A 162 23.13 -15.09 15.21
CA LEU A 162 22.91 -13.94 16.09
C LEU A 162 24.22 -13.39 16.69
N ALA A 163 25.21 -14.24 16.95
CA ALA A 163 26.54 -13.81 17.41
C ALA A 163 27.34 -13.06 16.33
N ILE A 164 27.09 -13.36 15.05
CA ILE A 164 27.72 -12.69 13.89
C ILE A 164 26.92 -11.45 13.45
N ALA A 165 25.65 -11.32 13.84
CA ALA A 165 24.77 -10.23 13.41
C ALA A 165 25.25 -8.84 13.91
N PRO A 166 25.32 -7.82 13.03
CA PRO A 166 25.77 -6.48 13.42
C PRO A 166 24.74 -5.76 14.30
N LEU A 167 24.92 -5.82 15.61
CA LEU A 167 23.98 -5.28 16.59
C LEU A 167 24.00 -3.73 16.62
N ALA A 168 22.87 -3.11 16.26
CA ALA A 168 22.72 -1.65 16.26
C ALA A 168 22.52 -1.09 17.69
N ILE A 169 23.62 -0.86 18.41
CA ILE A 169 23.59 -0.24 19.74
C ILE A 169 23.13 1.23 19.64
N PRO A 170 22.06 1.65 20.35
CA PRO A 170 21.56 3.02 20.28
C PRO A 170 22.50 4.00 20.99
N ILE A 171 23.20 4.83 20.22
CA ILE A 171 24.13 5.85 20.75
C ILE A 171 23.34 6.99 21.43
N PRO A 172 23.65 7.35 22.70
CA PRO A 172 23.01 8.49 23.36
C PRO A 172 23.25 9.83 22.63
N ALA A 173 22.21 10.65 22.56
CA ALA A 173 22.27 11.98 21.91
C ALA A 173 23.35 12.91 22.51
N ARG A 174 23.68 12.76 23.81
CA ARG A 174 24.77 13.51 24.46
C ARG A 174 26.13 13.15 23.87
N THR A 175 26.45 11.86 23.76
CA THR A 175 27.72 11.39 23.19
C THR A 175 27.89 11.65 21.68
N LEU A 176 26.80 11.98 20.97
CA LEU A 176 26.86 12.50 19.60
C LEU A 176 27.22 13.99 19.60
N ALA A 177 26.52 14.79 20.42
CA ALA A 177 26.78 16.23 20.57
C ALA A 177 28.19 16.54 21.12
N GLU A 178 28.67 15.78 22.10
CA GLU A 178 30.03 15.86 22.66
C GLU A 178 31.12 15.55 21.62
N LYS A 179 30.80 14.75 20.60
CA LYS A 179 31.70 14.43 19.47
C LYS A 179 31.49 15.34 18.26
N GLY A 180 30.57 16.31 18.34
CA GLY A 180 30.23 17.23 17.24
C GLY A 180 29.53 16.58 16.05
N ILE A 181 29.12 15.31 16.13
CA ILE A 181 28.52 14.56 15.02
C ILE A 181 27.07 15.02 14.85
N SER A 182 26.73 15.59 13.69
CA SER A 182 25.36 16.01 13.44
C SER A 182 24.47 14.80 13.11
N PRO A 183 23.16 14.83 13.45
CA PRO A 183 22.24 13.73 13.11
C PRO A 183 22.09 13.45 11.60
N GLY A 184 22.61 14.33 10.73
CA GLY A 184 22.65 14.12 9.28
C GLY A 184 23.91 13.39 8.76
N GLU A 185 24.98 13.33 9.55
CA GLU A 185 26.19 12.56 9.24
C GLU A 185 26.06 11.07 9.59
N ILE A 186 25.07 10.72 10.42
CA ILE A 186 24.80 9.34 10.80
C ILE A 186 24.16 8.63 9.61
N ALA A 187 24.91 7.75 8.96
CA ALA A 187 24.43 6.95 7.85
C ALA A 187 23.16 6.18 8.24
N VAL A 188 22.08 6.37 7.47
CA VAL A 188 20.79 5.73 7.73
C VAL A 188 20.91 4.23 7.43
N ALA A 189 21.10 3.43 8.48
CA ALA A 189 21.14 1.98 8.37
C ALA A 189 19.84 1.45 7.72
N ALA A 190 19.98 0.53 6.77
CA ALA A 190 18.85 -0.11 6.13
C ALA A 190 18.09 -0.97 7.17
N LEU A 191 16.89 -0.53 7.54
CA LEU A 191 16.06 -1.22 8.51
C LEU A 191 15.53 -2.55 7.91
N MET A 192 16.22 -3.67 8.20
CA MET A 192 15.94 -5.00 7.65
C MET A 192 14.68 -5.67 8.23
N ASN A 193 13.56 -4.94 8.31
CA ASN A 193 12.28 -5.47 8.80
C ASN A 193 11.51 -6.30 7.73
N HIS A 194 12.06 -6.48 6.53
CA HIS A 194 11.46 -7.24 5.44
C HIS A 194 12.52 -7.97 4.61
N ALA A 195 13.05 -9.08 5.12
CA ALA A 195 13.66 -10.10 4.28
C ALA A 195 12.55 -10.83 3.48
N SER A 196 12.83 -11.19 2.22
CA SER A 196 11.86 -11.90 1.37
C SER A 196 11.75 -13.38 1.76
N GLY A 197 10.89 -13.67 2.73
CA GLY A 197 10.68 -15.02 3.28
C GLY A 197 10.23 -15.01 4.75
N ASP A 198 10.28 -13.86 5.41
CA ASP A 198 9.97 -13.72 6.84
C ASP A 198 8.52 -14.13 7.18
N LEU A 199 8.37 -14.92 8.24
CA LEU A 199 7.13 -15.60 8.61
C LEU A 199 6.46 -14.88 9.78
N ASP A 200 5.20 -14.47 9.59
CA ASP A 200 4.38 -13.74 10.57
C ASP A 200 3.98 -14.67 11.74
N VAL A 201 4.94 -15.06 12.61
CA VAL A 201 4.74 -16.02 13.72
C VAL A 201 3.84 -15.40 14.79
N ARG A 202 2.53 -15.64 14.64
CA ARG A 202 1.51 -15.21 15.59
C ARG A 202 1.44 -16.18 16.75
N VAL A 203 2.28 -15.94 17.77
CA VAL A 203 2.21 -16.63 19.06
C VAL A 203 0.82 -16.45 19.68
N ALA A 204 -0.02 -17.47 19.54
CA ALA A 204 -1.38 -17.49 20.02
C ALA A 204 -1.39 -17.94 21.49
N VAL A 205 -0.96 -17.05 22.40
CA VAL A 205 -0.93 -17.31 23.84
C VAL A 205 -2.30 -17.84 24.30
N PRO A 206 -2.39 -19.08 24.83
CA PRO A 206 -3.66 -19.66 25.23
C PRO A 206 -4.27 -18.85 26.37
N LYS A 207 -5.56 -18.54 26.26
CA LYS A 207 -6.29 -17.89 27.35
C LYS A 207 -6.46 -18.89 28.48
N THR A 208 -5.91 -18.59 29.65
CA THR A 208 -6.26 -19.29 30.88
C THR A 208 -7.74 -19.03 31.21
N ASP A 209 -8.47 -20.08 31.55
CA ASP A 209 -9.90 -19.99 31.82
C ASP A 209 -10.17 -19.18 33.08
N ARG A 210 -10.86 -18.04 32.91
CA ARG A 210 -11.11 -17.09 34.00
C ARG A 210 -12.41 -17.44 34.74
N LYS A 211 -12.35 -18.53 35.50
CA LYS A 211 -13.19 -18.70 36.71
C LYS A 211 -12.42 -18.13 37.92
N ASP A 212 -13.13 -18.01 39.05
CA ASP A 212 -12.57 -17.68 40.37
C ASP A 212 -11.89 -16.30 40.50
N ILE A 213 -12.63 -15.23 40.19
CA ILE A 213 -12.43 -13.90 40.82
C ILE A 213 -13.80 -13.37 41.28
N PRO A 214 -13.99 -13.02 42.56
CA PRO A 214 -15.27 -12.50 43.06
C PRO A 214 -15.54 -11.08 42.57
N ASP A 215 -16.83 -10.73 42.41
CA ASP A 215 -17.27 -9.41 41.98
C ASP A 215 -16.99 -8.32 43.04
N ALA A 216 -16.60 -7.14 42.55
CA ALA A 216 -16.37 -5.93 43.36
C ALA A 216 -17.28 -4.79 42.86
N PRO A 217 -17.73 -3.87 43.73
CA PRO A 217 -19.02 -3.21 43.55
C PRO A 217 -19.06 -2.10 42.49
N VAL A 218 -20.25 -1.92 41.92
CA VAL A 218 -20.56 -0.86 40.95
C VAL A 218 -20.68 0.49 41.65
N GLY A 219 -19.79 1.43 41.31
CA GLY A 219 -20.13 2.85 41.29
C GLY A 219 -19.14 3.83 41.94
N SER A 220 -18.40 4.56 41.12
CA SER A 220 -18.11 5.98 41.37
C SER A 220 -18.02 6.75 40.06
N ARG A 221 -18.08 8.09 40.11
CA ARG A 221 -18.14 8.97 38.93
C ARG A 221 -16.76 9.53 38.57
N ARG A 222 -16.62 9.94 37.30
CA ARG A 222 -15.65 10.91 36.74
C ARG A 222 -14.56 11.42 37.71
N SER A 223 -13.31 11.12 37.38
CA SER A 223 -12.21 12.07 37.55
C SER A 223 -11.24 11.95 36.37
N GLU A 224 -10.32 12.91 36.23
CA GLU A 224 -9.70 13.26 34.95
C GLU A 224 -8.27 12.73 34.76
N THR A 225 -7.74 13.01 33.58
CA THR A 225 -6.44 12.58 33.03
C THR A 225 -5.25 12.80 33.96
N LEU A 226 -4.49 11.73 34.20
CA LEU A 226 -3.04 11.79 34.38
C LEU A 226 -2.36 10.70 33.54
N SER A 227 -1.39 11.11 32.72
CA SER A 227 -0.53 10.25 31.91
C SER A 227 0.93 10.51 32.28
N SER A 228 1.61 9.49 32.80
CA SER A 228 3.05 9.52 33.03
C SER A 228 3.81 9.25 31.73
N VAL A 229 4.92 9.97 31.53
CA VAL A 229 5.83 9.89 30.37
C VAL A 229 5.20 10.36 29.05
N GLN A 230 5.34 11.66 28.76
CA GLN A 230 5.50 12.16 27.40
C GLN A 230 6.95 12.60 27.24
N VAL A 231 7.60 12.21 26.13
CA VAL A 231 8.89 12.80 25.72
C VAL A 231 8.61 14.20 25.18
N SER A 232 9.34 15.20 25.67
CA SER A 232 9.11 16.61 25.36
C SER A 232 9.98 17.10 24.22
N ASP A 233 9.38 17.32 23.05
CA ASP A 233 9.95 18.22 22.04
C ASP A 233 9.62 19.68 22.36
N VAL A 234 10.52 20.60 21.99
CA VAL A 234 10.57 21.94 22.60
C VAL A 234 9.69 22.95 21.86
N GLY A 235 8.65 23.45 22.56
CA GLY A 235 7.82 24.57 22.11
C GLY A 235 7.22 25.33 23.30
N PHE A 236 7.75 26.50 23.62
CA PHE A 236 7.34 27.27 24.80
C PHE A 236 5.99 28.01 24.60
N THR A 237 4.99 27.67 25.40
CA THR A 237 4.18 28.62 26.21
C THR A 237 3.23 27.87 27.15
N MET A 238 2.88 28.50 28.27
CA MET A 238 1.94 28.03 29.32
C MET A 238 2.35 26.79 30.16
N GLY A 239 2.58 27.02 31.46
CA GLY A 239 2.28 26.05 32.53
C GLY A 239 3.26 24.90 32.77
N ARG A 240 4.40 25.17 33.44
CA ARG A 240 5.17 24.08 34.09
C ARG A 240 4.33 23.45 35.21
N ARG A 241 4.09 22.14 35.15
CA ARG A 241 3.88 21.31 36.35
C ARG A 241 5.23 20.70 36.75
N GLY A 242 5.54 20.69 38.04
CA GLY A 242 6.79 20.13 38.55
C GLY A 242 6.87 18.61 38.36
N PHE A 243 8.08 18.09 38.29
CA PHE A 243 8.35 16.68 38.52
C PHE A 243 8.19 16.40 40.02
N ASP A 244 7.50 15.32 40.37
CA ASP A 244 7.13 14.99 41.76
C ASP A 244 8.12 13.95 42.33
N PRO A 245 9.11 14.35 43.15
CA PRO A 245 10.24 13.49 43.51
C PRO A 245 9.83 12.32 44.40
N GLY A 246 8.74 12.44 45.17
CA GLY A 246 8.21 11.37 46.01
C GLY A 246 7.65 10.16 45.24
N LYS A 247 7.73 10.18 43.90
CA LYS A 247 7.33 9.09 43.01
C LYS A 247 8.49 8.36 42.35
N VAL A 248 9.73 8.75 42.66
CA VAL A 248 10.95 8.04 42.26
C VAL A 248 11.36 7.14 43.43
N ARG A 249 11.34 5.81 43.20
CA ARG A 249 12.00 4.87 44.12
C ARG A 249 13.51 5.03 44.01
N THR A 250 14.23 4.86 45.12
CA THR A 250 15.68 4.69 45.07
C THR A 250 16.03 3.30 44.51
N ILE A 251 17.32 3.03 44.29
CA ILE A 251 17.76 1.81 43.63
C ILE A 251 17.63 0.60 44.57
N GLU A 252 17.78 0.82 45.87
CA GLU A 252 17.59 -0.18 46.93
C GLU A 252 16.12 -0.66 47.00
N ASP A 253 15.17 0.28 46.91
CA ASP A 253 13.71 0.05 46.87
C ASP A 253 13.24 -0.76 45.64
N ALA A 254 14.13 -1.00 44.68
CA ALA A 254 13.89 -1.80 43.48
C ALA A 254 14.52 -3.20 43.54
N GLN A 255 15.32 -3.52 44.58
CA GLN A 255 16.03 -4.79 44.72
C GLN A 255 15.37 -5.80 45.69
N GLY A 256 14.33 -5.41 46.43
CA GLY A 256 13.58 -6.33 47.29
C GLY A 256 12.59 -7.22 46.51
N ASP A 257 12.35 -8.44 46.98
CA ASP A 257 11.49 -9.48 46.37
C ASP A 257 9.97 -9.16 46.32
N ALA A 258 9.59 -7.88 46.38
CA ALA A 258 8.21 -7.46 46.17
C ALA A 258 7.82 -7.72 44.70
N PRO A 259 6.79 -8.53 44.41
CA PRO A 259 6.41 -8.84 43.04
C PRO A 259 6.06 -7.56 42.28
N PRO A 260 6.55 -7.38 41.03
CA PRO A 260 6.39 -6.13 40.32
C PRO A 260 4.91 -5.78 40.17
N VAL A 261 4.56 -4.55 40.53
CA VAL A 261 3.19 -4.03 40.46
C VAL A 261 2.69 -4.16 39.03
N ARG A 262 1.87 -5.19 38.77
CA ARG A 262 1.44 -5.58 37.42
C ARG A 262 0.81 -4.39 36.70
N ALA A 263 1.53 -3.82 35.73
CA ALA A 263 1.02 -2.76 34.89
C ALA A 263 -0.28 -3.24 34.22
N SER A 264 -1.37 -2.49 34.40
CA SER A 264 -2.71 -2.95 34.02
C SER A 264 -2.81 -3.23 32.51
N SER A 265 -2.79 -4.51 32.11
CA SER A 265 -2.74 -4.96 30.72
C SER A 265 -3.93 -4.52 29.85
N SER A 266 -5.00 -4.02 30.48
CA SER A 266 -6.22 -3.53 29.83
C SER A 266 -6.05 -2.30 28.93
N LYS A 267 -4.92 -1.58 29.00
CA LYS A 267 -4.65 -0.41 28.13
C LYS A 267 -3.88 -0.73 26.85
N GLN A 268 -3.07 -1.79 26.82
CA GLN A 268 -2.25 -2.14 25.66
C GLN A 268 -3.16 -2.48 24.46
N GLY A 269 -4.02 -3.49 24.63
CA GLY A 269 -4.98 -3.90 23.59
C GLY A 269 -5.94 -2.79 23.11
N MET A 270 -6.25 -1.80 23.95
CA MET A 270 -7.05 -0.63 23.53
C MET A 270 -6.25 0.35 22.65
N MET A 271 -4.94 0.49 22.89
CA MET A 271 -4.04 1.26 22.01
C MET A 271 -3.77 0.49 20.72
N ASP A 272 -3.59 -0.82 20.77
CA ASP A 272 -3.40 -1.67 19.58
C ASP A 272 -4.67 -1.74 18.73
N GLU A 273 -5.86 -1.84 19.34
CA GLU A 273 -7.13 -1.67 18.63
C GLU A 273 -7.21 -0.25 18.03
N ARG A 274 -6.87 0.80 18.76
CA ARG A 274 -6.81 2.17 18.21
C ARG A 274 -5.85 2.27 17.02
N ILE A 275 -4.70 1.61 17.04
CA ILE A 275 -3.72 1.61 15.95
C ILE A 275 -4.23 0.79 14.75
N ALA A 276 -4.88 -0.35 14.97
CA ALA A 276 -5.56 -1.13 13.94
C ALA A 276 -6.72 -0.33 13.30
N LEU A 277 -7.54 0.35 14.12
CA LEU A 277 -8.60 1.27 13.67
C LEU A 277 -8.09 2.44 12.81
N LEU A 278 -6.79 2.76 12.88
CA LEU A 278 -6.13 3.71 11.98
C LEU A 278 -5.52 3.04 10.74
N ARG A 279 -4.88 1.87 10.87
CA ARG A 279 -4.09 1.22 9.81
C ARG A 279 -4.88 0.20 8.96
N SER A 280 -5.56 -0.76 9.56
CA SER A 280 -6.20 -1.89 8.86
C SER A 280 -7.69 -1.63 8.56
N PRO A 281 -8.27 -2.19 7.49
CA PRO A 281 -9.72 -2.20 7.28
C PRO A 281 -10.42 -3.02 8.38
N ARG A 282 -11.53 -2.52 8.93
CA ARG A 282 -12.34 -3.30 9.87
C ARG A 282 -12.96 -4.52 9.15
N PRO A 283 -12.87 -5.74 9.72
CA PRO A 283 -13.50 -6.92 9.13
C PRO A 283 -15.04 -6.82 9.19
N GLU A 284 -15.58 -6.22 10.26
CA GLU A 284 -17.01 -5.98 10.47
C GLU A 284 -17.63 -5.16 9.32
N THR A 285 -17.07 -4.00 9.01
CA THR A 285 -17.60 -3.06 8.01
C THR A 285 -17.49 -3.60 6.58
N ASN A 286 -16.65 -4.62 6.37
CA ASN A 286 -16.42 -5.27 5.08
C ASN A 286 -16.93 -6.73 5.04
N LYS A 287 -17.65 -7.21 6.06
CA LYS A 287 -18.17 -8.59 6.11
C LYS A 287 -19.02 -8.87 4.86
N GLY A 288 -18.72 -9.96 4.15
CA GLY A 288 -19.37 -10.32 2.89
C GLY A 288 -18.99 -9.48 1.65
N ARG A 289 -18.09 -8.50 1.76
CA ARG A 289 -17.68 -7.63 0.62
C ARG A 289 -16.36 -8.11 0.00
N LYS A 290 -16.40 -8.55 -1.27
CA LYS A 290 -15.19 -8.96 -2.01
C LYS A 290 -14.15 -7.81 -2.07
N PRO A 291 -12.85 -8.05 -1.79
CA PRO A 291 -11.82 -7.00 -1.75
C PRO A 291 -11.62 -6.19 -3.04
N GLY A 292 -12.08 -6.66 -4.19
CA GLY A 292 -12.10 -5.91 -5.46
C GLY A 292 -13.25 -4.90 -5.60
N SER A 293 -14.28 -4.95 -4.74
CA SER A 293 -15.50 -4.13 -4.90
C SER A 293 -15.26 -2.63 -4.69
N LYS A 294 -16.03 -1.78 -5.40
CA LYS A 294 -16.13 -0.33 -5.13
C LYS A 294 -16.69 -0.06 -3.72
N PHE A 295 -17.53 -0.97 -3.21
CA PHE A 295 -18.14 -0.89 -1.88
C PHE A 295 -17.26 -1.48 -0.75
N TYR A 296 -16.09 -2.04 -1.07
CA TYR A 296 -15.11 -2.46 -0.07
C TYR A 296 -14.36 -1.24 0.47
N ILE A 297 -14.46 -0.98 1.77
CA ILE A 297 -13.93 0.22 2.43
C ILE A 297 -12.45 0.00 2.72
N ARG A 298 -11.60 0.84 2.12
CA ARG A 298 -10.14 0.73 2.15
C ARG A 298 -9.49 1.87 2.95
N GLY A 299 -8.34 1.56 3.54
CA GLY A 299 -7.38 2.57 3.99
C GLY A 299 -7.72 3.28 5.29
N VAL A 300 -6.98 4.37 5.54
CA VAL A 300 -6.79 4.99 6.86
C VAL A 300 -8.03 5.75 7.33
N LEU A 301 -8.37 5.66 8.62
CA LEU A 301 -9.52 6.38 9.18
C LEU A 301 -9.27 7.89 9.28
N HIS A 302 -10.21 8.69 8.77
CA HIS A 302 -10.16 10.15 8.88
C HIS A 302 -10.62 10.68 10.25
N ASP A 303 -9.88 11.64 10.84
CA ASP A 303 -10.20 12.18 12.18
C ASP A 303 -11.50 12.98 12.24
N GLN A 304 -11.78 13.74 11.18
CA GLN A 304 -12.97 14.60 11.08
C GLN A 304 -13.87 14.11 9.94
N PRO A 305 -14.61 13.01 10.10
CA PRO A 305 -15.33 12.37 9.01
C PRO A 305 -16.51 13.21 8.51
N LEU A 306 -17.33 13.75 9.42
CA LEU A 306 -18.46 14.61 9.06
C LEU A 306 -18.02 15.84 8.28
N LYS A 307 -16.92 16.49 8.68
CA LYS A 307 -16.39 17.68 8.01
C LYS A 307 -15.93 17.39 6.57
N VAL A 308 -15.34 16.22 6.31
CA VAL A 308 -15.02 15.80 4.93
C VAL A 308 -16.29 15.52 4.14
N TRP A 309 -17.27 14.83 4.73
CA TRP A 309 -18.53 14.53 4.04
C TRP A 309 -19.34 15.79 3.69
N PHE A 310 -19.52 16.73 4.63
CA PHE A 310 -20.14 18.03 4.37
C PHE A 310 -19.29 18.89 3.41
N GLY A 311 -17.96 18.82 3.51
CA GLY A 311 -17.06 19.48 2.57
C GLY A 311 -17.26 18.98 1.13
N GLY A 312 -17.47 17.68 0.96
CA GLY A 312 -17.84 17.07 -0.33
C GLY A 312 -19.23 17.49 -0.80
N LEU A 313 -20.23 17.50 0.08
CA LEU A 313 -21.59 17.95 -0.23
C LEU A 313 -21.61 19.37 -0.80
N PHE A 314 -20.99 20.34 -0.10
CA PHE A 314 -20.94 21.72 -0.59
C PHE A 314 -20.10 21.88 -1.86
N ALA A 315 -19.06 21.06 -2.05
CA ALA A 315 -18.28 21.06 -3.29
C ALA A 315 -19.11 20.57 -4.50
N VAL A 316 -19.90 19.50 -4.35
CA VAL A 316 -20.80 19.01 -5.41
C VAL A 316 -21.93 20.02 -5.66
N LEU A 317 -22.58 20.54 -4.61
CA LEU A 317 -23.64 21.52 -4.76
C LEU A 317 -23.17 22.79 -5.47
N LEU A 318 -21.99 23.32 -5.11
CA LEU A 318 -21.42 24.50 -5.76
C LEU A 318 -21.03 24.21 -7.23
N GLN A 319 -20.43 23.05 -7.51
CA GLN A 319 -20.02 22.69 -8.87
C GLN A 319 -21.21 22.38 -9.80
N LEU A 320 -22.40 22.09 -9.24
CA LEU A 320 -23.67 22.06 -9.98
C LEU A 320 -24.34 23.44 -10.06
N SER A 321 -24.33 24.23 -8.98
CA SER A 321 -25.02 25.53 -8.95
C SER A 321 -24.35 26.58 -9.85
N VAL A 322 -23.03 26.52 -10.07
CA VAL A 322 -22.31 27.43 -10.98
C VAL A 322 -22.82 27.35 -12.42
N PRO A 323 -22.77 26.19 -13.13
CA PRO A 323 -23.30 26.12 -14.50
C PRO A 323 -24.81 26.38 -14.57
N LEU A 324 -25.59 25.94 -13.56
CA LEU A 324 -27.03 26.24 -13.52
C LEU A 324 -27.30 27.75 -13.33
N ALA A 325 -26.51 28.48 -12.54
CA ALA A 325 -26.64 29.93 -12.41
C ALA A 325 -26.22 30.68 -13.69
N VAL A 326 -25.17 30.21 -14.38
CA VAL A 326 -24.73 30.76 -15.68
C VAL A 326 -25.78 30.58 -16.78
N ILE A 327 -26.58 29.51 -16.73
CA ILE A 327 -27.74 29.31 -17.62
C ILE A 327 -28.95 30.11 -17.13
N ALA A 328 -29.19 30.15 -15.82
CA ALA A 328 -30.33 30.83 -15.21
C ALA A 328 -30.37 32.34 -15.49
N ALA A 329 -29.23 33.03 -15.36
CA ALA A 329 -29.14 34.49 -15.55
C ALA A 329 -29.67 34.96 -16.94
N PRO A 330 -29.14 34.49 -18.08
CA PRO A 330 -29.65 34.90 -19.39
C PRO A 330 -31.09 34.42 -19.66
N LEU A 331 -31.50 33.23 -19.17
CA LEU A 331 -32.89 32.79 -19.31
C LEU A 331 -33.88 33.69 -18.55
N LEU A 332 -33.53 34.19 -17.36
CA LEU A 332 -34.36 35.12 -16.60
C LEU A 332 -34.42 36.51 -17.23
N ILE A 333 -33.34 36.98 -17.85
CA ILE A 333 -33.33 38.25 -18.61
C ILE A 333 -34.23 38.12 -19.84
N LEU A 334 -34.03 37.09 -20.67
CA LEU A 334 -34.85 36.82 -21.85
C LEU A 334 -36.32 36.57 -21.52
N SER A 335 -36.62 35.98 -20.35
CA SER A 335 -37.98 35.81 -19.84
C SER A 335 -38.69 37.11 -19.47
N ASN A 336 -37.95 38.17 -19.13
CA ASN A 336 -38.51 39.49 -18.86
C ASN A 336 -38.62 40.33 -20.14
N GLU A 337 -37.65 40.25 -21.04
CA GLU A 337 -37.59 41.03 -22.28
C GLU A 337 -38.52 40.48 -23.38
N ASN A 338 -38.65 39.15 -23.50
CA ASN A 338 -39.36 38.48 -24.58
C ASN A 338 -40.35 37.42 -24.05
N PRO A 339 -41.36 37.82 -23.25
CA PRO A 339 -42.26 36.89 -22.55
C PRO A 339 -43.00 35.92 -23.49
N GLU A 340 -43.38 36.35 -24.71
CA GLU A 340 -44.04 35.50 -25.70
C GLU A 340 -43.28 34.21 -26.03
N LYS A 341 -41.93 34.25 -26.00
CA LYS A 341 -41.06 33.11 -26.34
C LYS A 341 -40.52 32.39 -25.10
N PHE A 342 -40.52 33.05 -23.95
CA PHE A 342 -39.83 32.58 -22.74
C PHE A 342 -40.72 32.46 -21.48
N ASN A 343 -42.03 32.69 -21.58
CA ASN A 343 -42.99 32.49 -20.47
C ASN A 343 -43.01 31.06 -19.87
N TRP A 344 -42.39 30.08 -20.53
CA TRP A 344 -42.18 28.72 -19.99
C TRP A 344 -41.12 28.67 -18.89
N VAL A 345 -40.24 29.67 -18.77
CA VAL A 345 -39.11 29.70 -17.82
C VAL A 345 -39.64 29.87 -16.38
N PRO A 346 -39.47 28.88 -15.49
CA PRO A 346 -40.04 28.96 -14.15
C PRO A 346 -39.35 30.00 -13.27
N LYS A 347 -40.12 30.92 -12.66
CA LYS A 347 -39.60 31.99 -11.80
C LYS A 347 -38.72 31.50 -10.62
N TRP A 348 -38.88 30.25 -10.17
CA TRP A 348 -38.05 29.67 -9.11
C TRP A 348 -36.57 29.50 -9.50
N ILE A 349 -36.22 29.55 -10.79
CA ILE A 349 -34.84 29.50 -11.30
C ILE A 349 -33.97 30.64 -10.74
N ILE A 350 -34.56 31.75 -10.27
CA ILE A 350 -33.85 32.81 -9.54
C ILE A 350 -33.17 32.31 -8.25
N GLY A 351 -33.59 31.16 -7.72
CA GLY A 351 -32.94 30.49 -6.60
C GLY A 351 -31.48 30.11 -6.86
N PHE A 352 -31.08 29.83 -8.11
CA PHE A 352 -29.69 29.45 -8.42
C PHE A 352 -28.67 30.58 -8.23
N PRO A 353 -28.83 31.78 -8.84
CA PRO A 353 -27.92 32.90 -8.58
C PRO A 353 -27.97 33.38 -7.12
N ILE A 354 -29.12 33.29 -6.43
CA ILE A 354 -29.25 33.65 -5.01
C ILE A 354 -28.54 32.63 -4.09
N ALA A 355 -28.60 31.33 -4.40
CA ALA A 355 -27.95 30.29 -3.61
C ALA A 355 -26.42 30.25 -3.81
N LEU A 356 -25.91 30.71 -4.96
CA LEU A 356 -24.49 30.66 -5.30
C LEU A 356 -23.57 31.35 -4.26
N PRO A 357 -23.80 32.60 -3.81
CA PRO A 357 -22.98 33.22 -2.76
C PRO A 357 -23.07 32.47 -1.42
N ILE A 358 -24.23 31.93 -1.06
CA ILE A 358 -24.44 31.15 0.18
C ILE A 358 -23.64 29.84 0.14
N LEU A 359 -23.75 29.10 -0.97
CA LEU A 359 -22.99 27.87 -1.21
C LEU A 359 -21.47 28.14 -1.29
N GLY A 360 -21.07 29.25 -1.92
CA GLY A 360 -19.68 29.71 -1.98
C GLY A 360 -19.10 29.98 -0.59
N LEU A 361 -19.85 30.70 0.27
CA LEU A 361 -19.46 30.94 1.66
C LEU A 361 -19.33 29.62 2.45
N LEU A 362 -20.32 28.73 2.36
CA LEU A 362 -20.29 27.42 3.03
C LEU A 362 -19.12 26.54 2.57
N TYR A 363 -18.80 26.57 1.27
CA TYR A 363 -17.64 25.90 0.69
C TYR A 363 -16.31 26.49 1.20
N VAL A 364 -16.18 27.82 1.30
CA VAL A 364 -14.98 28.47 1.87
C VAL A 364 -14.83 28.19 3.38
N LEU A 365 -15.94 28.15 4.12
CA LEU A 365 -15.94 27.85 5.55
C LEU A 365 -15.58 26.38 5.82
N VAL A 366 -16.22 25.43 5.13
CA VAL A 366 -16.14 23.98 5.40
C VAL A 366 -15.18 23.26 4.44
N SER A 367 -15.48 23.24 3.14
CA SER A 367 -14.78 22.44 2.13
C SER A 367 -13.30 22.83 1.97
N ALA A 368 -13.01 24.14 1.91
CA ALA A 368 -11.64 24.63 1.79
C ALA A 368 -10.78 24.36 3.05
N ARG A 369 -11.42 24.06 4.20
CA ARG A 369 -10.78 23.67 5.47
C ARG A 369 -10.72 22.14 5.68
N ALA A 370 -11.17 21.32 4.73
CA ALA A 370 -10.99 19.88 4.77
C ALA A 370 -9.57 19.51 4.31
N LYS A 371 -8.76 18.93 5.19
CA LYS A 371 -7.39 18.45 4.91
C LYS A 371 -7.37 16.92 4.80
N CYS A 372 -6.41 16.38 4.06
CA CYS A 372 -6.04 14.97 4.10
C CYS A 372 -5.31 14.65 5.41
N ARG A 373 -5.66 13.55 6.09
CA ARG A 373 -4.93 13.08 7.29
C ARG A 373 -3.44 12.79 7.00
N VAL A 374 -3.13 12.19 5.86
CA VAL A 374 -1.81 11.62 5.56
C VAL A 374 -0.81 12.68 5.08
N CYS A 375 -1.22 13.57 4.18
CA CYS A 375 -0.33 14.57 3.56
C CYS A 375 -0.70 16.04 3.89
N ALA A 376 -1.63 16.26 4.83
CA ALA A 376 -2.16 17.57 5.25
C ALA A 376 -2.77 18.48 4.15
N GLN A 377 -2.73 18.08 2.87
CA GLN A 377 -3.21 18.89 1.74
C GLN A 377 -4.73 19.09 1.76
N ARG A 378 -5.18 20.28 1.33
CA ARG A 378 -6.60 20.65 1.25
C ARG A 378 -7.30 19.81 0.18
N LEU A 379 -8.32 19.03 0.56
CA LEU A 379 -8.93 18.00 -0.29
C LEU A 379 -9.74 18.56 -1.46
N TYR A 380 -10.57 19.58 -1.20
CA TYR A 380 -11.51 20.12 -2.19
C TYR A 380 -11.01 21.35 -2.93
N VAL A 381 -9.77 21.80 -2.68
CA VAL A 381 -9.22 23.03 -3.27
C VAL A 381 -8.42 22.70 -4.54
N PRO A 382 -8.67 23.38 -5.68
CA PRO A 382 -7.90 23.17 -6.90
C PRO A 382 -6.43 23.58 -6.72
N LYS A 383 -5.52 22.79 -7.32
CA LYS A 383 -4.08 23.05 -7.33
C LYS A 383 -3.45 22.69 -8.68
N HIS A 384 -2.53 23.54 -9.12
CA HIS A 384 -1.68 23.34 -10.30
C HIS A 384 -0.46 22.48 -9.93
N CYS A 385 -0.71 21.24 -9.55
CA CYS A 385 0.31 20.22 -9.32
C CYS A 385 -0.01 18.95 -10.11
N LEU A 386 0.94 18.01 -10.20
CA LEU A 386 0.66 16.63 -10.62
C LEU A 386 -0.39 16.00 -9.67
N LYS A 387 -1.26 15.14 -10.20
CA LYS A 387 -2.23 14.36 -9.41
C LYS A 387 -1.81 12.90 -9.42
N ASN A 388 -2.07 12.18 -8.32
CA ASN A 388 -1.66 10.78 -8.21
C ASN A 388 -2.42 9.90 -9.22
N ARG A 389 -1.75 8.93 -9.86
CA ARG A 389 -2.38 7.98 -10.80
C ARG A 389 -3.55 7.18 -10.20
N LYS A 390 -3.60 7.05 -8.86
CA LYS A 390 -4.70 6.39 -8.12
C LYS A 390 -5.86 7.34 -7.77
N ALA A 391 -5.77 8.64 -8.09
CA ALA A 391 -6.82 9.62 -7.84
C ALA A 391 -8.03 9.37 -8.75
N HIS A 392 -9.24 9.48 -8.21
CA HIS A 392 -10.46 9.44 -9.02
C HIS A 392 -10.54 10.66 -9.96
N HIS A 393 -11.06 10.46 -11.16
CA HIS A 393 -11.29 11.50 -12.15
C HIS A 393 -12.64 11.24 -12.85
N LEU A 394 -13.37 12.30 -13.18
CA LEU A 394 -14.62 12.23 -13.94
C LEU A 394 -14.63 13.40 -14.93
N PRO A 395 -14.87 13.18 -16.24
CA PRO A 395 -14.53 14.16 -17.28
C PRO A 395 -15.15 15.56 -17.07
N PHE A 396 -16.39 15.64 -16.59
CA PHE A 396 -17.08 16.92 -16.36
C PHE A 396 -16.85 17.53 -14.97
N LEU A 397 -16.45 16.72 -13.99
CA LEU A 397 -16.31 17.12 -12.57
C LEU A 397 -14.84 17.24 -12.11
N GLY A 398 -13.91 16.88 -12.99
CA GLY A 398 -12.48 16.78 -12.69
C GLY A 398 -12.18 15.82 -11.54
N HIS A 399 -11.08 16.07 -10.83
CA HIS A 399 -10.71 15.29 -9.64
C HIS A 399 -11.53 15.66 -8.39
N ILE A 400 -11.94 16.92 -8.23
CA ILE A 400 -12.58 17.42 -7.01
C ILE A 400 -14.02 16.92 -6.90
N GLY A 401 -14.82 17.07 -7.96
CA GLY A 401 -16.18 16.53 -7.97
C GLY A 401 -16.19 15.00 -7.95
N ALA A 402 -15.23 14.33 -8.61
CA ALA A 402 -15.08 12.87 -8.52
C ALA A 402 -14.76 12.40 -7.09
N LEU A 403 -13.82 13.07 -6.41
CA LEU A 403 -13.50 12.85 -5.00
C LEU A 403 -14.73 13.07 -4.10
N ALA A 404 -15.42 14.20 -4.26
CA ALA A 404 -16.58 14.56 -3.44
C ALA A 404 -17.74 13.58 -3.61
N LEU A 405 -18.07 13.20 -4.85
CA LEU A 405 -19.10 12.20 -5.14
C LEU A 405 -18.75 10.83 -4.55
N HIS A 406 -17.49 10.40 -4.65
CA HIS A 406 -17.02 9.12 -4.09
C HIS A 406 -17.04 9.11 -2.55
N VAL A 407 -16.68 10.24 -1.93
CA VAL A 407 -16.86 10.49 -0.48
C VAL A 407 -18.32 10.37 -0.05
N MET A 408 -19.24 10.92 -0.84
CA MET A 408 -20.66 10.90 -0.51
C MET A 408 -21.29 9.51 -0.62
N THR A 409 -21.00 8.79 -1.70
CA THR A 409 -21.62 7.49 -2.04
C THR A 409 -20.95 6.30 -1.35
N PHE A 410 -19.63 6.16 -1.45
CA PHE A 410 -18.90 4.99 -0.95
C PHE A 410 -18.33 5.14 0.47
N LYS A 411 -18.32 6.37 1.03
CA LYS A 411 -17.78 6.68 2.37
C LYS A 411 -16.29 6.36 2.55
N TRP A 412 -15.55 6.21 1.46
CA TRP A 412 -14.09 6.16 1.39
C TRP A 412 -13.62 6.82 0.08
N PHE A 413 -12.35 7.17 -0.04
CA PHE A 413 -11.77 7.81 -1.23
C PHE A 413 -10.25 7.60 -1.32
N ASN A 414 -9.68 7.72 -2.53
CA ASN A 414 -8.24 7.93 -2.70
C ASN A 414 -7.91 9.43 -2.68
N CYS A 415 -6.92 9.84 -1.88
CA CYS A 415 -6.46 11.23 -1.87
C CYS A 415 -5.84 11.62 -3.22
N THR A 416 -6.23 12.78 -3.75
CA THR A 416 -5.77 13.31 -5.05
C THR A 416 -4.26 13.57 -5.11
N PHE A 417 -3.62 13.84 -3.98
CA PHE A 417 -2.19 14.16 -3.87
C PHE A 417 -1.34 12.93 -3.55
N CYS A 418 -1.56 12.26 -2.41
CA CYS A 418 -0.73 11.13 -1.98
C CYS A 418 -1.23 9.75 -2.45
N GLY A 419 -2.39 9.66 -3.10
CA GLY A 419 -2.96 8.39 -3.59
C GLY A 419 -3.45 7.42 -2.51
N THR A 420 -3.19 7.70 -1.22
CA THR A 420 -3.60 6.85 -0.10
C THR A 420 -5.13 6.75 -0.03
N SER A 421 -5.65 5.55 0.21
CA SER A 421 -7.08 5.36 0.51
C SER A 421 -7.39 5.79 1.94
N ILE A 422 -8.53 6.47 2.11
CA ILE A 422 -8.98 7.05 3.37
C ILE A 422 -10.47 6.71 3.55
N ARG A 423 -10.84 6.21 4.73
CA ARG A 423 -12.22 5.90 5.12
C ARG A 423 -12.83 6.98 6.01
N ILE A 424 -14.13 7.22 5.83
CA ILE A 424 -14.91 8.25 6.54
C ILE A 424 -15.86 7.60 7.57
N LYS A 425 -16.09 6.29 7.53
CA LYS A 425 -16.87 5.57 8.56
C LYS A 425 -15.96 4.80 9.53
N LYS A 426 -16.38 4.71 10.80
CA LYS A 426 -15.94 3.70 11.78
C LYS A 426 -16.79 2.41 11.64
#